data_AF-A0A1C5U989-F1
#
_entry.id   AF-A0A1C5U989-F1
#
_cell.length_a   1.000
_cell.length_b   1.000
_cell.length_c   1.000
_cell.angle_alpha   90.00
_cell.angle_beta   90.00
_cell.angle_gamma   90.00
#
_symmetry.space_group_name_H-M   'P 1'
#
loop_
_entity.id
_entity.type
_entity.pdbx_description
1 polymer ?
#
loop_
_entity_poly.entity_id
_entity_poly.type
_entity_poly.pdbx_seq_one_letter_code
_entity_poly.pdbx_strand_id
1 'polypeptide(L)'
;MTYKKKDTDNSTKSTDNVSVENDTSIDETPVKTVERVVEKIIEKPITDEDTRLDKKVTVRSIAPWTTGAPRHTTNGDISIPPKGTVLLSREEIIAQAQNGNTLLNGIDSLGSHATWYIEDDFTRSELSFDIPNENKKQAFLTKNSVKKMFDKKQDDFEQAIMNNVVIRAEKAYLIECIKELGINDYKKVDFCVKYTGINP
;
A
#
# COMPACT_ATOMS: atom_id res chain seq x y z
N MET A 1 14.68 64.10 40.04
CA MET A 1 13.24 63.79 40.16
C MET A 1 13.04 62.41 40.76
N THR A 2 12.27 62.38 41.85
CA THR A 2 11.34 61.36 42.37
C THR A 2 11.36 59.88 41.90
N TYR A 3 11.55 59.00 42.88
CA TYR A 3 11.23 57.56 43.01
C TYR A 3 9.99 56.97 42.30
N LYS A 4 10.05 55.67 41.90
CA LYS A 4 9.51 54.52 42.69
C LYS A 4 9.79 53.11 42.09
N LYS A 5 9.84 52.10 42.97
CA LYS A 5 9.80 50.63 42.71
C LYS A 5 8.36 50.08 42.89
N LYS A 6 8.19 48.76 42.65
CA LYS A 6 7.12 47.81 43.08
C LYS A 6 6.15 47.40 41.96
N ASP A 7 5.49 46.24 41.98
CA ASP A 7 5.73 44.91 42.61
C ASP A 7 4.82 43.89 41.85
N THR A 8 5.00 42.59 42.09
CA THR A 8 4.11 41.48 41.67
C THR A 8 2.65 41.68 42.10
N ASP A 9 1.66 41.14 41.37
CA ASP A 9 0.87 39.97 41.85
C ASP A 9 -0.16 39.37 40.85
N ASN A 10 -0.78 38.27 41.28
CA ASN A 10 -1.60 37.29 40.54
C ASN A 10 -3.14 37.45 40.76
N SER A 11 -3.92 36.61 40.04
CA SER A 11 -5.22 36.01 40.45
C SER A 11 -6.58 36.70 40.14
N THR A 12 -7.26 36.12 39.14
CA THR A 12 -8.63 35.53 39.19
C THR A 12 -9.86 36.36 39.61
N LYS A 13 -10.86 36.45 38.71
CA LYS A 13 -12.28 35.98 38.85
C LYS A 13 -13.22 36.75 37.90
N SER A 14 -14.15 36.04 37.27
CA SER A 14 -15.46 36.59 36.87
C SER A 14 -16.47 35.46 36.77
N THR A 15 -17.54 35.54 37.56
CA THR A 15 -18.78 34.79 37.42
C THR A 15 -19.81 35.70 36.73
N ASP A 16 -20.84 35.14 36.08
CA ASP A 16 -22.26 35.33 36.45
C ASP A 16 -23.22 34.76 35.38
N ASN A 17 -24.45 34.48 35.81
CA ASN A 17 -25.47 33.63 35.15
C ASN A 17 -26.64 34.44 34.52
N VAL A 18 -27.74 33.73 34.16
CA VAL A 18 -29.13 34.17 33.81
C VAL A 18 -29.34 34.24 32.27
N SER A 19 -30.35 33.66 31.58
CA SER A 19 -31.70 33.05 31.85
C SER A 19 -32.14 32.20 30.61
N VAL A 20 -33.14 31.28 30.56
CA VAL A 20 -34.13 30.66 31.49
C VAL A 20 -34.73 29.35 30.89
N GLU A 21 -35.46 28.60 31.72
CA GLU A 21 -36.43 27.47 31.56
C GLU A 21 -37.11 27.27 30.17
N ASN A 22 -37.39 26.05 29.68
CA ASN A 22 -38.50 25.21 30.21
C ASN A 22 -38.51 23.71 29.77
N ASP A 23 -39.25 22.96 30.58
CA ASP A 23 -39.58 21.53 30.70
C ASP A 23 -40.00 20.73 29.44
N THR A 24 -39.65 19.43 29.38
CA THR A 24 -40.55 18.25 29.18
C THR A 24 -39.73 16.96 29.01
N SER A 25 -40.06 15.90 29.76
CA SER A 25 -39.40 14.58 29.75
C SER A 25 -40.02 13.57 28.78
N ILE A 26 -39.21 12.81 28.01
CA ILE A 26 -39.64 11.55 27.35
C ILE A 26 -38.49 10.52 27.24
N ASP A 27 -38.57 9.48 28.07
CA ASP A 27 -38.34 8.03 27.84
C ASP A 27 -36.99 7.46 27.31
N GLU A 28 -36.78 6.16 27.58
CA GLU A 28 -35.48 5.47 27.54
C GLU A 28 -35.21 4.59 26.30
N THR A 29 -33.90 4.29 26.11
CA THR A 29 -33.29 3.19 25.30
C THR A 29 -33.11 3.36 23.78
N PRO A 30 -32.12 2.68 23.14
CA PRO A 30 -30.88 2.08 23.67
C PRO A 30 -29.59 2.58 22.97
N VAL A 31 -28.61 3.02 23.76
CA VAL A 31 -27.26 3.40 23.29
C VAL A 31 -26.43 2.13 22.98
N LYS A 32 -26.53 1.58 21.76
CA LYS A 32 -25.73 0.39 21.34
C LYS A 32 -25.21 0.39 19.89
N THR A 33 -25.44 1.45 19.11
CA THR A 33 -25.12 1.45 17.67
C THR A 33 -23.88 2.26 17.30
N VAL A 34 -23.41 3.17 18.18
CA VAL A 34 -22.33 4.12 17.85
C VAL A 34 -20.92 3.56 18.10
N GLU A 35 -20.75 2.66 19.05
CA GLU A 35 -19.44 2.04 19.37
C GLU A 35 -18.91 1.16 18.22
N ARG A 36 -19.79 0.64 17.35
CA ARG A 36 -19.47 -0.39 16.36
C ARG A 36 -18.74 0.12 15.10
N VAL A 37 -18.42 1.41 15.03
CA VAL A 37 -17.75 2.04 13.86
C VAL A 37 -16.27 2.37 14.14
N VAL A 38 -15.83 2.33 15.41
CA VAL A 38 -14.45 2.69 15.79
C VAL A 38 -13.47 1.50 15.67
N GLU A 39 -13.98 0.26 15.72
CA GLU A 39 -13.16 -0.96 15.69
C GLU A 39 -12.80 -1.48 14.28
N LYS A 40 -12.05 -0.71 13.45
CA LYS A 40 -11.24 -1.33 12.38
C LYS A 40 -10.09 -0.55 11.73
N ILE A 41 -9.40 0.30 12.48
CA ILE A 41 -7.99 0.62 12.16
C ILE A 41 -7.14 0.17 13.35
N ILE A 42 -6.95 -1.15 13.46
CA ILE A 42 -5.83 -1.68 14.24
C ILE A 42 -4.59 -1.45 13.38
N GLU A 43 -4.00 -0.26 13.52
CA GLU A 43 -2.59 -0.11 13.16
C GLU A 43 -1.84 -1.16 13.97
N LYS A 44 -1.17 -2.07 13.25
CA LYS A 44 -0.39 -3.12 13.89
C LYS A 44 0.71 -2.39 14.67
N PRO A 45 0.78 -2.53 16.00
CA PRO A 45 1.71 -1.72 16.80
C PRO A 45 3.13 -1.99 16.29
N ILE A 46 3.81 -0.93 15.85
CA ILE A 46 5.17 -1.01 15.31
C ILE A 46 6.05 -1.58 16.41
N THR A 47 6.66 -2.74 16.17
CA THR A 47 7.54 -3.39 17.14
C THR A 47 8.99 -2.94 16.93
N ASP A 48 9.83 -3.05 17.95
CA ASP A 48 11.27 -2.74 17.83
C ASP A 48 11.99 -3.61 16.77
N GLU A 49 11.46 -4.80 16.49
CA GLU A 49 11.94 -5.65 15.38
C GLU A 49 11.56 -5.09 14.00
N ASP A 50 10.50 -4.28 13.90
CA ASP A 50 10.07 -3.68 12.65
C ASP A 50 10.88 -2.44 12.26
N THR A 51 11.53 -1.74 13.20
CA THR A 51 12.42 -0.60 12.88
C THR A 51 13.84 -1.03 12.47
N ARG A 52 14.22 -2.29 12.73
CA ARG A 52 15.55 -2.85 12.44
C ARG A 52 15.88 -2.89 10.94
N LEU A 53 16.97 -2.24 10.54
CA LEU A 53 17.43 -2.20 9.14
C LEU A 53 18.07 -3.52 8.66
N ASP A 54 18.61 -4.32 9.59
CA ASP A 54 19.25 -5.61 9.30
C ASP A 54 18.25 -6.75 9.05
N LYS A 55 16.99 -6.59 9.50
CA LYS A 55 15.88 -7.55 9.31
C LYS A 55 15.80 -7.99 7.86
N LYS A 56 15.73 -9.30 7.65
CA LYS A 56 15.54 -9.89 6.32
C LYS A 56 14.06 -9.85 5.94
N VAL A 57 13.80 -9.31 4.76
CA VAL A 57 12.48 -9.09 4.17
C VAL A 57 12.41 -9.84 2.85
N THR A 58 11.30 -10.52 2.60
CA THR A 58 11.04 -11.20 1.32
C THR A 58 10.67 -10.19 0.25
N VAL A 59 11.35 -10.26 -0.89
CA VAL A 59 10.99 -9.55 -2.11
C VAL A 59 10.62 -10.58 -3.18
N ARG A 60 9.49 -10.38 -3.85
CA ARG A 60 8.90 -11.27 -4.86
C ARG A 60 8.91 -10.61 -6.23
N SER A 61 9.26 -11.33 -7.28
CA SER A 61 9.11 -10.85 -8.67
C SER A 61 7.87 -11.45 -9.35
N ILE A 62 7.13 -10.65 -10.13
CA ILE A 62 6.13 -11.16 -11.10
C ILE A 62 6.73 -11.56 -12.45
N ALA A 63 7.96 -11.16 -12.74
CA ALA A 63 8.54 -11.40 -14.06
C ALA A 63 8.76 -12.91 -14.33
N PRO A 64 8.40 -13.42 -15.52
CA PRO A 64 8.68 -14.81 -15.91
C PRO A 64 10.12 -15.02 -16.43
N TRP A 65 11.01 -14.06 -16.19
CA TRP A 65 12.44 -14.14 -16.43
C TRP A 65 13.21 -13.70 -15.18
N THR A 66 14.47 -14.08 -15.07
CA THR A 66 15.35 -13.61 -13.99
C THR A 66 15.44 -12.09 -14.02
N THR A 67 15.19 -11.45 -12.88
CA THR A 67 15.27 -9.98 -12.72
C THR A 67 16.32 -9.65 -11.68
N GLY A 68 17.07 -8.57 -11.88
CA GLY A 68 18.18 -8.24 -10.98
C GLY A 68 18.59 -6.78 -11.05
N ALA A 69 19.34 -6.36 -10.04
CA ALA A 69 19.90 -5.02 -9.87
C ALA A 69 21.21 -5.12 -9.07
N PRO A 70 22.22 -4.28 -9.33
CA PRO A 70 23.42 -4.22 -8.50
C PRO A 70 23.06 -3.76 -7.09
N ARG A 71 23.73 -4.29 -6.07
CA ARG A 71 23.48 -3.90 -4.66
C ARG A 71 24.02 -2.51 -4.35
N HIS A 72 23.39 -1.83 -3.39
CA HIS A 72 23.82 -0.51 -2.93
C HIS A 72 24.52 -0.52 -1.56
N THR A 73 24.13 -1.40 -0.65
CA THR A 73 24.72 -1.50 0.71
C THR A 73 25.96 -2.41 0.76
N THR A 74 26.11 -3.29 -0.22
CA THR A 74 27.04 -4.42 -0.21
C THR A 74 27.53 -4.72 -1.62
N ASN A 75 28.64 -5.47 -1.76
CA ASN A 75 29.15 -5.86 -3.08
C ASN A 75 28.34 -7.00 -3.71
N GLY A 76 28.20 -6.98 -5.03
CA GLY A 76 27.53 -8.00 -5.84
C GLY A 76 26.11 -7.61 -6.26
N ASP A 77 25.39 -8.56 -6.86
CA ASP A 77 24.08 -8.30 -7.44
C ASP A 77 22.92 -8.92 -6.63
N ILE A 78 21.74 -8.34 -6.78
CA ILE A 78 20.46 -8.96 -6.47
C ILE A 78 20.02 -9.71 -7.73
N SER A 79 19.67 -10.99 -7.60
CA SER A 79 19.09 -11.80 -8.68
C SER A 79 17.89 -12.57 -8.14
N ILE A 80 16.70 -12.26 -8.66
CA ILE A 80 15.45 -12.95 -8.35
C ILE A 80 15.10 -13.85 -9.53
N PRO A 81 14.96 -15.18 -9.33
CA PRO A 81 14.58 -16.11 -10.40
C PRO A 81 13.14 -15.87 -10.90
N PRO A 82 12.75 -16.41 -12.07
CA PRO A 82 11.42 -16.28 -12.63
C PRO A 82 10.29 -16.58 -11.64
N LYS A 83 9.35 -15.64 -11.45
CA LYS A 83 8.24 -15.71 -10.47
C LYS A 83 8.68 -16.01 -9.01
N GLY A 84 9.96 -15.84 -8.72
CA GLY A 84 10.59 -16.27 -7.47
C GLY A 84 10.57 -15.20 -6.39
N THR A 85 11.24 -15.54 -5.28
CA THR A 85 11.48 -14.66 -4.15
C THR A 85 12.95 -14.65 -3.77
N VAL A 86 13.38 -13.59 -3.09
CA VAL A 86 14.71 -13.46 -2.47
C VAL A 86 14.55 -12.80 -1.11
N LEU A 87 15.49 -13.05 -0.19
CA LEU A 87 15.60 -12.33 1.08
C LEU A 87 16.65 -11.23 0.96
N LEU A 88 16.25 -9.99 1.25
CA LEU A 88 17.14 -8.81 1.30
C LEU A 88 17.08 -8.20 2.70
N SER A 89 18.11 -7.49 3.14
CA SER A 89 17.99 -6.60 4.30
C SER A 89 17.03 -5.46 3.96
N ARG A 90 16.25 -5.00 4.94
CA ARG A 90 15.44 -3.78 4.81
C ARG A 90 16.26 -2.58 4.35
N GLU A 91 17.47 -2.42 4.89
CA GLU A 91 18.45 -1.41 4.46
C GLU A 91 18.69 -1.42 2.93
N GLU A 92 18.89 -2.62 2.34
CA GLU A 92 19.13 -2.77 0.91
C GLU A 92 17.87 -2.42 0.10
N ILE A 93 16.68 -2.82 0.57
CA ILE A 93 15.41 -2.49 -0.10
C ILE A 93 15.18 -0.97 -0.10
N ILE A 94 15.44 -0.31 1.03
CA ILE A 94 15.33 1.15 1.15
C ILE A 94 16.33 1.86 0.24
N ALA A 95 17.60 1.41 0.26
CA ALA A 95 18.64 1.96 -0.62
C ALA A 95 18.28 1.80 -2.10
N GLN A 96 17.79 0.64 -2.53
CA GLN A 96 17.34 0.39 -3.90
C GLN A 96 16.22 1.35 -4.34
N ALA A 97 15.21 1.54 -3.49
CA ALA A 97 14.10 2.44 -3.79
C ALA A 97 14.54 3.91 -3.85
N GLN A 98 15.36 4.36 -2.90
CA GLN A 98 15.91 5.72 -2.86
C GLN A 98 16.86 6.03 -4.04
N ASN A 99 17.59 5.03 -4.54
CA ASN A 99 18.44 5.15 -5.74
C ASN A 99 17.65 4.98 -7.07
N GLY A 100 16.32 4.91 -7.02
CA GLY A 100 15.49 4.93 -8.23
C GLY A 100 15.36 3.58 -8.94
N ASN A 101 15.55 2.44 -8.25
CA ASN A 101 15.35 1.12 -8.86
C ASN A 101 13.88 0.93 -9.30
N THR A 102 13.65 1.04 -10.61
CA THR A 102 12.33 0.92 -11.25
C THR A 102 11.65 -0.43 -11.06
N LEU A 103 12.39 -1.48 -10.67
CA LEU A 103 11.79 -2.77 -10.33
C LEU A 103 10.95 -2.67 -9.06
N LEU A 104 11.35 -1.85 -8.07
CA LEU A 104 10.59 -1.57 -6.85
C LEU A 104 9.71 -0.32 -6.98
N ASN A 105 10.26 0.75 -7.55
CA ASN A 105 9.62 2.06 -7.65
C ASN A 105 8.50 2.11 -8.69
N GLY A 106 8.46 1.15 -9.62
CA GLY A 106 7.48 1.12 -10.70
C GLY A 106 7.64 2.30 -11.66
N ILE A 107 6.51 2.82 -12.15
CA ILE A 107 6.49 3.93 -13.12
C ILE A 107 6.33 5.33 -12.50
N ASP A 108 5.86 5.41 -11.26
CA ASP A 108 5.49 6.66 -10.57
C ASP A 108 6.40 7.01 -9.38
N SER A 109 7.40 6.16 -9.09
CA SER A 109 8.24 6.23 -7.88
C SER A 109 7.50 6.04 -6.55
N LEU A 110 6.23 5.62 -6.58
CA LEU A 110 5.42 5.26 -5.41
C LEU A 110 5.03 3.76 -5.46
N GLY A 111 5.73 2.97 -6.25
CA GLY A 111 5.56 1.52 -6.34
C GLY A 111 4.43 1.06 -7.27
N SER A 112 3.77 1.95 -8.01
CA SER A 112 2.72 1.55 -8.96
C SER A 112 3.32 0.86 -10.18
N HIS A 113 2.79 -0.31 -10.55
CA HIS A 113 3.34 -1.17 -11.60
C HIS A 113 4.78 -1.64 -11.33
N ALA A 114 5.13 -1.83 -10.06
CA ALA A 114 6.40 -2.44 -9.68
C ALA A 114 6.50 -3.90 -10.16
N THR A 115 7.69 -4.29 -10.63
CA THR A 115 7.99 -5.69 -10.98
C THR A 115 8.32 -6.52 -9.75
N TRP A 116 8.85 -5.88 -8.70
CA TRP A 116 9.19 -6.45 -7.42
C TRP A 116 8.24 -5.94 -6.33
N TYR A 117 7.71 -6.86 -5.54
CA TYR A 117 6.84 -6.58 -4.39
C TYR A 117 7.55 -6.94 -3.09
N ILE A 118 7.49 -6.02 -2.14
CA ILE A 118 8.05 -6.17 -0.80
C ILE A 118 6.96 -6.78 0.09
N GLU A 119 7.17 -7.96 0.67
CA GLU A 119 6.12 -8.63 1.46
C GLU A 119 5.94 -8.02 2.87
N ASP A 120 6.90 -7.24 3.37
CA ASP A 120 6.86 -6.55 4.68
C ASP A 120 6.14 -5.19 4.61
N ASP A 121 5.00 -5.10 5.32
CA ASP A 121 4.11 -3.93 5.34
C ASP A 121 4.80 -2.64 5.85
N PHE A 122 5.68 -2.77 6.85
CA PHE A 122 6.42 -1.64 7.42
C PHE A 122 7.35 -1.04 6.37
N THR A 123 8.12 -1.87 5.66
CA THR A 123 9.05 -1.42 4.61
C THR A 123 8.33 -0.74 3.43
N ARG A 124 7.11 -1.18 3.08
CA ARG A 124 6.30 -0.49 2.06
C ARG A 124 5.76 0.85 2.55
N SER A 125 5.41 0.96 3.83
CA SER A 125 4.95 2.23 4.44
C SER A 125 6.09 3.25 4.55
N GLU A 126 7.28 2.81 4.96
CA GLU A 126 8.50 3.64 5.02
C GLU A 126 8.86 4.24 3.65
N LEU A 127 8.67 3.45 2.58
CA LEU A 127 8.88 3.88 1.19
C LEU A 127 7.68 4.65 0.58
N SER A 128 6.64 4.93 1.37
CA SER A 128 5.40 5.59 0.91
C SER A 128 4.67 4.86 -0.23
N PHE A 129 4.92 3.55 -0.41
CA PHE A 129 4.19 2.69 -1.36
C PHE A 129 2.81 2.30 -0.81
N ASP A 130 2.75 2.05 0.50
CA ASP A 130 1.51 1.98 1.27
C ASP A 130 1.37 3.30 2.06
N ILE A 131 0.21 3.96 1.99
CA ILE A 131 -0.10 5.18 2.77
C ILE A 131 -1.33 4.85 3.63
N PRO A 132 -1.16 4.40 4.88
CA PRO A 132 -2.27 3.98 5.74
C PRO A 132 -3.34 5.06 5.92
N ASN A 133 -2.91 6.32 6.11
CA ASN A 133 -3.78 7.48 6.30
C ASN A 133 -4.72 7.76 5.10
N GLU A 134 -4.31 7.38 3.89
CA GLU A 134 -5.10 7.52 2.66
C GLU A 134 -5.77 6.20 2.23
N ASN A 135 -5.58 5.12 3.01
CA ASN A 135 -5.95 3.74 2.66
C ASN A 135 -5.43 3.31 1.26
N LYS A 136 -4.33 3.92 0.82
CA LYS A 136 -3.65 3.60 -0.45
C LYS A 136 -2.67 2.47 -0.17
N LYS A 137 -2.69 1.43 -1.02
CA LYS A 137 -1.72 0.33 -1.01
C LYS A 137 -1.06 0.20 -2.36
N GLN A 138 0.15 -0.35 -2.36
CA GLN A 138 0.88 -0.66 -3.57
C GLN A 138 0.04 -1.55 -4.50
N ALA A 139 -0.22 -1.07 -5.71
CA ALA A 139 -0.93 -1.85 -6.73
C ALA A 139 0.00 -2.96 -7.26
N PHE A 140 -0.36 -4.22 -7.00
CA PHE A 140 0.43 -5.38 -7.42
C PHE A 140 -0.42 -6.48 -8.03
N LEU A 141 0.04 -7.01 -9.16
CA LEU A 141 -0.68 -8.03 -9.92
C LEU A 141 -0.48 -9.42 -9.31
N THR A 142 -1.57 -10.10 -8.98
CA THR A 142 -1.56 -11.43 -8.36
C THR A 142 -2.57 -12.34 -9.05
N LYS A 143 -2.39 -13.66 -8.95
CA LYS A 143 -3.38 -14.64 -9.47
C LYS A 143 -4.81 -14.36 -8.98
N ASN A 144 -4.97 -13.85 -7.75
CA ASN A 144 -6.27 -13.52 -7.18
C ASN A 144 -6.85 -12.20 -7.74
N SER A 145 -6.03 -11.18 -8.01
CA SER A 145 -6.52 -9.98 -8.71
C SER A 145 -6.84 -10.27 -10.17
N VAL A 146 -6.06 -11.11 -10.86
CA VAL A 146 -6.37 -11.60 -12.21
C VAL A 146 -7.75 -12.28 -12.25
N LYS A 147 -8.02 -13.27 -11.37
CA LYS A 147 -9.36 -13.91 -11.28
C LYS A 147 -10.48 -12.88 -11.13
N LYS A 148 -10.37 -11.99 -10.14
CA LYS A 148 -11.36 -10.92 -9.88
C LYS A 148 -11.56 -9.95 -11.06
N MET A 149 -10.57 -9.78 -11.93
CA MET A 149 -10.76 -9.03 -13.18
C MET A 149 -11.56 -9.86 -14.18
N PHE A 150 -11.20 -11.13 -14.40
CA PHE A 150 -11.93 -12.03 -15.30
C PHE A 150 -13.39 -12.30 -14.88
N ASP A 151 -13.73 -12.20 -13.60
CA ASP A 151 -15.11 -12.29 -13.09
C ASP A 151 -16.00 -11.08 -13.50
N LYS A 152 -15.43 -9.99 -14.01
CA LYS A 152 -16.17 -8.79 -14.43
C LYS A 152 -16.91 -8.99 -15.76
N LYS A 153 -17.83 -8.06 -16.05
CA LYS A 153 -18.42 -7.87 -17.40
C LYS A 153 -17.34 -7.43 -18.39
N GLN A 154 -17.59 -7.56 -19.69
CA GLN A 154 -16.59 -7.32 -20.74
C GLN A 154 -15.95 -5.92 -20.64
N ASP A 155 -16.76 -4.86 -20.68
CA ASP A 155 -16.26 -3.47 -20.69
C ASP A 155 -15.47 -3.14 -19.41
N ASP A 156 -16.00 -3.56 -18.25
CA ASP A 156 -15.35 -3.43 -16.93
C ASP A 156 -14.04 -4.23 -16.85
N PHE A 157 -13.96 -5.38 -17.54
CA PHE A 157 -12.78 -6.24 -17.62
C PHE A 157 -11.70 -5.59 -18.48
N GLU A 158 -12.03 -5.11 -19.67
CA GLU A 158 -11.07 -4.47 -20.58
C GLU A 158 -10.44 -3.25 -19.92
N GLN A 159 -11.25 -2.38 -19.30
CA GLN A 159 -10.76 -1.24 -18.52
C GLN A 159 -9.90 -1.68 -17.32
N ALA A 160 -10.31 -2.72 -16.58
CA ALA A 160 -9.52 -3.22 -15.46
C ALA A 160 -8.15 -3.74 -15.91
N ILE A 161 -8.07 -4.47 -17.02
CA ILE A 161 -6.80 -4.95 -17.58
C ILE A 161 -5.93 -3.77 -18.03
N MET A 162 -6.47 -2.80 -18.78
CA MET A 162 -5.70 -1.64 -19.23
C MET A 162 -5.12 -0.81 -18.06
N ASN A 163 -5.86 -0.72 -16.95
CA ASN A 163 -5.43 0.04 -15.77
C ASN A 163 -4.48 -0.72 -14.82
N ASN A 164 -4.46 -2.06 -14.86
CA ASN A 164 -3.66 -2.89 -13.92
C ASN A 164 -2.52 -3.67 -14.60
N VAL A 165 -2.39 -3.59 -15.94
CA VAL A 165 -1.45 -4.43 -16.71
C VAL A 165 -0.72 -3.56 -17.76
N VAL A 166 0.06 -2.60 -17.28
CA VAL A 166 0.70 -1.56 -18.09
C VAL A 166 2.08 -2.00 -18.56
N ILE A 167 2.93 -2.52 -17.65
CA ILE A 167 4.33 -2.81 -17.96
C ILE A 167 4.53 -4.21 -18.56
N ARG A 168 5.67 -4.42 -19.23
CA ARG A 168 6.03 -5.70 -19.88
C ARG A 168 5.95 -6.91 -18.92
N ALA A 169 6.38 -6.75 -17.66
CA ALA A 169 6.35 -7.84 -16.67
C ALA A 169 4.91 -8.24 -16.31
N GLU A 170 4.04 -7.26 -16.06
CA GLU A 170 2.60 -7.50 -15.81
C GLU A 170 1.93 -8.16 -17.02
N LYS A 171 2.20 -7.68 -18.23
CA LYS A 171 1.65 -8.24 -19.48
C LYS A 171 2.03 -9.72 -19.65
N ALA A 172 3.29 -10.06 -19.41
CA ALA A 172 3.74 -11.45 -19.47
C ALA A 172 3.14 -12.31 -18.34
N TYR A 173 3.11 -11.79 -17.11
CA TYR A 173 2.52 -12.47 -15.95
C TYR A 173 1.01 -12.71 -16.09
N LEU A 174 0.27 -11.78 -16.72
CA LEU A 174 -1.15 -11.95 -17.04
C LEU A 174 -1.36 -13.18 -17.95
N ILE A 175 -0.59 -13.29 -19.04
CA ILE A 175 -0.73 -14.41 -19.98
C ILE A 175 -0.36 -15.74 -19.31
N GLU A 176 0.67 -15.77 -18.47
CA GLU A 176 0.98 -16.97 -17.67
C GLU A 176 -0.13 -17.31 -16.67
N CYS A 177 -0.72 -16.32 -16.00
CA CYS A 177 -1.87 -16.55 -15.12
C CYS A 177 -3.06 -17.12 -15.89
N ILE A 178 -3.32 -16.70 -17.14
CA ILE A 178 -4.38 -17.27 -17.98
C ILE A 178 -4.12 -18.76 -18.25
N LYS A 179 -2.88 -19.14 -18.60
CA LYS A 179 -2.48 -20.55 -18.79
C LYS A 179 -2.64 -21.36 -17.49
N GLU A 180 -2.05 -20.87 -16.40
CA GLU A 180 -2.00 -21.58 -15.11
C GLU A 180 -3.36 -21.70 -14.42
N LEU A 181 -4.32 -20.82 -14.75
CA LEU A 181 -5.68 -20.85 -14.20
C LEU A 181 -6.70 -21.55 -15.11
N GLY A 182 -6.32 -21.91 -16.34
CA GLY A 182 -7.21 -22.61 -17.29
C GLY A 182 -8.45 -21.80 -17.68
N ILE A 183 -8.33 -20.48 -17.82
CA ILE A 183 -9.46 -19.60 -18.10
C ILE A 183 -9.97 -19.84 -19.53
N ASN A 184 -11.23 -20.27 -19.65
CA ASN A 184 -11.87 -20.66 -20.91
C ASN A 184 -12.87 -19.61 -21.47
N ASP A 185 -12.64 -18.32 -21.19
CA ASP A 185 -13.39 -17.22 -21.81
C ASP A 185 -12.65 -16.74 -23.06
N TYR A 186 -13.01 -17.28 -24.22
CA TYR A 186 -12.35 -16.99 -25.50
C TYR A 186 -12.28 -15.49 -25.80
N LYS A 187 -13.34 -14.72 -25.51
CA LYS A 187 -13.38 -13.27 -25.82
C LYS A 187 -12.39 -12.50 -24.97
N LYS A 188 -12.35 -12.78 -23.67
CA LYS A 188 -11.41 -12.14 -22.73
C LYS A 188 -9.97 -12.56 -22.98
N VAL A 189 -9.72 -13.82 -23.31
CA VAL A 189 -8.38 -14.32 -23.65
C VAL A 189 -7.87 -13.70 -24.96
N ASP A 190 -8.69 -13.65 -26.01
CA ASP A 190 -8.36 -13.01 -27.29
C ASP A 190 -8.04 -11.51 -27.11
N PHE A 191 -8.81 -10.79 -26.28
CA PHE A 191 -8.49 -9.42 -25.88
C PHE A 191 -7.11 -9.33 -25.19
N CYS A 192 -6.83 -10.19 -24.20
CA CYS A 192 -5.53 -10.19 -23.52
C CYS A 192 -4.37 -10.46 -24.48
N VAL A 193 -4.51 -11.39 -25.43
CA VAL A 193 -3.48 -11.67 -26.43
C VAL A 193 -3.23 -10.43 -27.31
N LYS A 194 -4.28 -9.79 -27.81
CA LYS A 194 -4.18 -8.58 -28.64
C LYS A 194 -3.57 -7.39 -27.88
N TYR A 195 -3.93 -7.20 -26.61
CA TYR A 195 -3.46 -6.10 -25.78
C TYR A 195 -2.01 -6.29 -25.27
N THR A 196 -1.62 -7.53 -24.97
CA THR A 196 -0.26 -7.85 -24.51
C THR A 196 0.74 -8.05 -25.64
N GLY A 197 0.28 -8.49 -26.81
CA GLY A 197 1.12 -8.96 -27.91
C GLY A 197 1.81 -10.30 -27.64
N ILE A 198 1.35 -11.06 -26.63
CA ILE A 198 1.96 -12.30 -26.16
C ILE A 198 0.94 -13.44 -26.24
N ASN A 199 1.33 -14.56 -26.87
CA ASN A 199 0.47 -15.73 -26.98
C ASN A 199 0.54 -16.64 -25.73
N PRO A 200 -0.60 -17.19 -25.27
CA PRO A 200 -0.63 -18.27 -24.29
C PRO A 200 -0.10 -19.60 -24.86
#